data_AF-A0A060SQE8-F1
#
_entry.id   AF-A0A060SQE8-F1
#
_cell.length_a   1.000
_cell.length_b   1.000
_cell.length_c   1.000
_cell.angle_alpha   90.00
_cell.angle_beta   90.00
_cell.angle_gamma   90.00
#
_symmetry.space_group_name_H-M   'P 1'
#
loop_
_entity.id
_entity.type
_entity.pdbx_description
1 polymer ?
#
loop_
_entity_poly.entity_id
_entity_poly.type
_entity_poly.pdbx_seq_one_letter_code
_entity_poly.pdbx_strand_id
1 'polypeptide(L)'
;MEAFVLHRLSLSHQISSDPQLVPLVYILTAHWLARLRMHAPLLGLYLEVAKARDQLQPLHITLLLRVLTQADPSSDLHKIIAGLVNIAIHHKLELDTHVYRGVLEHRATDHNIAFLVEKHMRAHGFMPNLAHSRAFVRIFGEGGRKAQASRYWRRIAAGKFYGKVPSYIYKKDFQSMALEDYIKAFGHARQAEKFLKYLIRRSARPMEGDETSTNSNAPGLSGGSDIKPSVWVQVVRVAAKDPRSPTDRLLSLLEQGREHTSRSKFRTATFIVIKSLLRRQQFRAAAPLLEDVMLDNELFDTAELTVAVEALTMLDQADVAFQLLLKCQERAASPNASAGQSPARIETQTVNTFMIALLRTGRPDAVFYVWDTMPRVLRTTTWHGGDDEVTAP
;
A
#
# COMPACT_ATOMS: atom_id res chain seq x y z
N MET A 1 -31.12 -8.02 8.32
CA MET A 1 -31.70 -8.81 9.43
C MET A 1 -30.91 -10.09 9.72
N GLU A 2 -30.56 -10.89 8.71
CA GLU A 2 -29.90 -12.21 8.87
C GLU A 2 -28.67 -12.22 9.79
N ALA A 3 -27.75 -11.27 9.63
CA ALA A 3 -26.54 -11.23 10.46
C ALA A 3 -26.79 -10.83 11.92
N PHE A 4 -27.86 -10.09 12.19
CA PHE A 4 -28.26 -9.81 13.57
C PHE A 4 -28.90 -11.04 14.22
N VAL A 5 -29.68 -11.81 13.47
CA VAL A 5 -30.23 -13.09 13.91
C VAL A 5 -29.11 -14.07 14.22
N LEU A 6 -28.12 -14.21 13.33
CA LEU A 6 -26.95 -15.07 13.57
C LEU A 6 -26.13 -14.61 14.77
N HIS A 7 -25.90 -13.31 14.92
CA HIS A 7 -25.22 -12.78 16.10
C HIS A 7 -25.98 -13.06 17.40
N ARG A 8 -27.30 -12.85 17.42
CA ARG A 8 -28.16 -13.19 18.55
C ARG A 8 -28.16 -14.69 18.84
N LEU A 9 -28.20 -15.52 17.80
CA LEU A 9 -28.09 -16.97 17.93
C LEU A 9 -26.75 -17.36 18.57
N SER A 10 -25.64 -16.78 18.11
CA SER A 10 -24.31 -17.04 18.68
C SER A 10 -24.21 -16.68 20.17
N LEU A 11 -24.87 -15.58 20.58
CA LEU A 11 -24.93 -15.18 21.99
C LEU A 11 -25.86 -16.09 22.81
N SER A 12 -26.95 -16.56 22.22
CA SER A 12 -27.91 -17.47 22.89
C SER A 12 -27.42 -18.91 23.01
N HIS A 13 -26.44 -19.31 22.18
CA HIS A 13 -25.94 -20.68 22.11
C HIS A 13 -25.03 -21.10 23.28
N GLN A 14 -24.87 -20.25 24.31
CA GLN A 14 -24.39 -20.71 25.61
C GLN A 14 -25.27 -21.82 26.24
N ILE A 15 -26.45 -22.09 25.66
CA ILE A 15 -27.47 -23.03 26.16
C ILE A 15 -27.48 -24.38 25.39
N SER A 16 -26.76 -24.52 24.27
CA SER A 16 -26.79 -25.78 23.49
C SER A 16 -25.90 -26.86 24.13
N SER A 17 -26.39 -28.09 24.19
CA SER A 17 -25.74 -29.25 24.82
C SER A 17 -24.60 -29.87 24.00
N ASP A 18 -24.41 -29.49 22.74
CA ASP A 18 -23.32 -30.00 21.90
C ASP A 18 -22.14 -29.03 21.79
N PRO A 19 -21.01 -29.28 22.48
CA PRO A 19 -19.83 -28.42 22.46
C PRO A 19 -19.15 -28.33 21.09
N GLN A 20 -19.44 -29.25 20.15
CA GLN A 20 -18.82 -29.25 18.83
C GLN A 20 -19.46 -28.24 17.87
N LEU A 21 -20.74 -27.91 18.07
CA LEU A 21 -21.46 -26.98 17.18
C LEU A 21 -21.14 -25.51 17.48
N VAL A 22 -20.79 -25.19 18.73
CA VAL A 22 -20.56 -23.80 19.16
C VAL A 22 -19.48 -23.09 18.32
N PRO A 23 -18.30 -23.68 18.07
CA PRO A 23 -17.28 -23.02 17.25
C PRO A 23 -17.69 -22.81 15.79
N LEU A 24 -18.50 -23.73 15.22
CA LEU A 24 -19.02 -23.59 13.85
C LEU A 24 -19.98 -22.41 13.73
N VAL A 25 -20.85 -22.22 14.73
CA VAL A 25 -21.74 -21.06 14.80
C VAL A 25 -20.93 -19.77 14.92
N TYR A 26 -19.84 -19.75 15.68
CA TYR A 26 -18.93 -18.60 15.74
C TYR A 26 -18.27 -18.31 14.40
N ILE A 27 -17.80 -19.32 13.67
CA ILE A 27 -17.19 -19.14 12.34
C ILE A 27 -18.20 -18.55 11.35
N LEU A 28 -19.41 -19.11 11.28
CA LEU A 28 -20.46 -18.63 10.38
C LEU A 28 -20.88 -17.20 10.75
N THR A 29 -21.05 -16.92 12.04
CA THR A 29 -21.38 -15.58 12.52
C THR A 29 -20.27 -14.58 12.17
N ALA A 30 -19.00 -14.94 12.40
CA ALA A 30 -17.86 -14.11 12.03
C ALA A 30 -17.83 -13.82 10.53
N HIS A 31 -18.14 -14.80 9.68
CA HIS A 31 -18.19 -14.63 8.23
C HIS A 31 -19.22 -13.59 7.81
N TRP A 32 -20.45 -13.70 8.31
CA TRP A 32 -21.50 -12.74 7.99
C TRP A 32 -21.23 -11.35 8.55
N LEU A 33 -20.75 -11.25 9.79
CA LEU A 33 -20.39 -9.96 10.40
C LEU A 33 -19.25 -9.27 9.65
N ALA A 34 -18.22 -10.02 9.25
CA ALA A 34 -17.10 -9.51 8.46
C ALA A 34 -17.55 -9.04 7.07
N ARG A 35 -18.36 -9.83 6.37
CA ARG A 35 -18.90 -9.51 5.04
C ARG A 35 -19.75 -8.24 5.06
N LEU A 36 -20.49 -8.01 6.14
CA LEU A 36 -21.33 -6.82 6.32
C LEU A 36 -20.61 -5.65 7.03
N ARG A 37 -19.28 -5.74 7.22
CA ARG A 37 -18.44 -4.71 7.86
C ARG A 37 -18.91 -4.32 9.28
N MET A 38 -19.53 -5.25 10.01
CA MET A 38 -19.99 -5.04 11.38
C MET A 38 -18.90 -5.35 12.40
N HIS A 39 -17.92 -4.46 12.52
CA HIS A 39 -16.73 -4.69 13.35
C HIS A 39 -17.00 -4.72 14.87
N ALA A 40 -17.97 -3.95 15.38
CA ALA A 40 -18.28 -3.94 16.81
C ALA A 40 -18.91 -5.27 17.30
N PRO A 41 -19.94 -5.82 16.65
CA PRO A 41 -20.43 -7.17 16.96
C PRO A 41 -19.36 -8.26 16.79
N LEU A 42 -18.48 -8.10 15.80
CA LEU A 42 -17.38 -9.03 15.55
C LEU A 42 -16.37 -9.05 16.71
N LEU A 43 -16.10 -7.89 17.31
CA LEU A 43 -15.28 -7.80 18.53
C LEU A 43 -15.97 -8.49 19.71
N GLY A 44 -17.27 -8.31 19.88
CA GLY A 44 -18.05 -9.03 20.90
C GLY A 44 -17.95 -10.55 20.73
N LEU A 45 -18.13 -11.04 19.50
CA LEU A 45 -17.96 -12.45 19.17
C LEU A 45 -16.53 -12.95 19.49
N TYR A 46 -15.50 -12.17 19.16
CA TYR A 46 -14.12 -12.50 19.51
C TYR A 46 -13.91 -12.66 21.03
N LEU A 47 -14.51 -11.79 21.84
CA LEU A 47 -14.41 -11.89 23.31
C LEU A 47 -15.03 -13.20 23.83
N GLU A 48 -16.15 -13.64 23.25
CA GLU A 48 -16.75 -14.93 23.58
C GLU A 48 -15.88 -16.11 23.13
N VAL A 49 -15.31 -16.05 21.93
CA VAL A 49 -14.32 -17.04 21.46
C VAL A 49 -13.11 -17.09 22.40
N ALA A 50 -12.62 -15.93 22.85
CA ALA A 50 -11.48 -15.84 23.77
C ALA A 50 -11.79 -16.39 25.17
N LYS A 51 -13.03 -16.27 25.65
CA LYS A 51 -13.50 -16.93 26.88
C LYS A 51 -13.56 -18.44 26.71
N ALA A 52 -14.03 -18.92 25.57
CA ALA A 52 -14.13 -20.34 25.23
C ALA A 52 -12.82 -20.97 24.70
N ARG A 53 -11.66 -20.33 24.94
CA ARG A 53 -10.37 -20.71 24.34
C ARG A 53 -9.97 -22.17 24.55
N ASP A 54 -10.34 -22.76 25.69
CA ASP A 54 -9.97 -24.13 26.04
C ASP A 54 -10.72 -25.19 25.22
N GLN A 55 -11.81 -24.80 24.55
CA GLN A 55 -12.62 -25.66 23.69
C GLN A 55 -12.25 -25.55 22.20
N LEU A 56 -11.33 -24.64 21.85
CA LEU A 56 -11.00 -24.35 20.46
C LEU A 56 -9.99 -25.37 19.90
N GLN A 57 -10.40 -26.07 18.85
CA GLN A 57 -9.52 -26.91 18.06
C GLN A 57 -8.71 -26.06 17.05
N PRO A 58 -7.55 -26.54 16.56
CA PRO A 58 -6.74 -25.85 15.56
C PRO A 58 -7.53 -25.46 14.30
N LEU A 59 -8.43 -26.35 13.85
CA LEU A 59 -9.29 -26.10 12.69
C LEU A 59 -10.19 -24.86 12.89
N HIS A 60 -10.72 -24.66 14.10
CA HIS A 60 -11.61 -23.53 14.39
C HIS A 60 -10.88 -22.20 14.29
N ILE A 61 -9.68 -22.10 14.87
CA ILE A 61 -8.84 -20.90 14.78
C ILE A 61 -8.41 -20.64 13.34
N THR A 62 -8.02 -21.69 12.61
CA THR A 62 -7.64 -21.62 11.20
C THR A 62 -8.77 -21.07 10.33
N LEU A 63 -10.00 -21.57 10.50
CA LEU A 63 -11.16 -21.09 9.77
C LEU A 63 -11.53 -19.65 10.14
N LEU A 64 -11.52 -19.30 11.44
CA LEU A 64 -11.77 -17.92 11.90
C LEU A 64 -10.75 -16.95 11.30
N LEU A 65 -9.45 -17.25 11.40
CA LEU A 65 -8.40 -16.40 10.81
C LEU A 65 -8.59 -16.27 9.29
N ARG A 66 -8.92 -17.35 8.59
CA ARG A 66 -9.20 -17.31 7.14
C ARG A 66 -10.36 -16.37 6.81
N VAL A 67 -11.47 -16.47 7.54
CA VAL A 67 -12.63 -15.58 7.37
C VAL A 67 -12.24 -14.12 7.60
N LEU A 68 -11.50 -13.84 8.68
CA LEU A 68 -11.08 -12.48 9.03
C LEU A 68 -10.11 -11.88 8.00
N THR A 69 -9.24 -12.69 7.39
CA THR A 69 -8.32 -12.24 6.34
C THR A 69 -8.99 -11.91 5.00
N GLN A 70 -10.28 -12.25 4.84
CA GLN A 70 -11.08 -11.87 3.68
C GLN A 70 -11.87 -10.58 3.90
N ALA A 71 -11.92 -10.07 5.14
CA ALA A 71 -12.67 -8.88 5.49
C ALA A 71 -11.94 -7.60 5.06
N ASP A 72 -12.67 -6.48 5.01
CA ASP A 72 -12.06 -5.18 4.77
C ASP A 72 -11.17 -4.76 5.97
N PRO A 73 -10.03 -4.09 5.70
CA PRO A 73 -9.08 -3.75 6.75
C PRO A 73 -9.66 -2.73 7.73
N SER A 74 -9.69 -3.07 9.01
CA SER A 74 -10.04 -2.15 10.10
C SER A 74 -9.09 -2.30 11.30
N SER A 75 -9.00 -1.25 12.11
CA SER A 75 -8.18 -1.25 13.33
C SER A 75 -8.68 -2.26 14.37
N ASP A 76 -9.98 -2.53 14.42
CA ASP A 76 -10.55 -3.52 15.33
C ASP A 76 -10.30 -4.95 14.83
N LEU A 77 -10.38 -5.18 13.51
CA LEU A 77 -10.04 -6.46 12.91
C LEU A 77 -8.58 -6.86 13.21
N HIS A 78 -7.67 -5.89 13.21
CA HIS A 78 -6.29 -6.10 13.62
C HIS A 78 -6.20 -6.67 15.05
N LYS A 79 -6.88 -6.05 16.03
CA LYS A 79 -6.86 -6.53 17.43
C LYS A 79 -7.36 -7.96 17.54
N ILE A 80 -8.43 -8.29 16.80
CA ILE A 80 -9.02 -9.62 16.76
C ILE A 80 -8.04 -10.64 16.17
N ILE A 81 -7.43 -10.35 15.01
CA ILE A 81 -6.43 -11.22 14.37
C ILE A 81 -5.23 -11.44 15.30
N ALA A 82 -4.68 -10.37 15.89
CA ALA A 82 -3.57 -10.47 16.83
C ALA A 82 -3.93 -11.33 18.05
N GLY A 83 -5.14 -11.16 18.58
CA GLY A 83 -5.70 -11.95 19.68
C GLY A 83 -5.79 -13.44 19.36
N LEU A 84 -6.35 -13.79 18.20
CA LEU A 84 -6.47 -15.18 17.75
C LEU A 84 -5.11 -15.84 17.48
N VAL A 85 -4.16 -15.11 16.90
CA VAL A 85 -2.77 -15.62 16.74
C VAL A 85 -2.11 -15.84 18.10
N ASN A 86 -2.32 -14.95 19.08
CA ASN A 86 -1.83 -15.17 20.45
C ASN A 86 -2.44 -16.41 21.10
N ILE A 87 -3.75 -16.65 20.94
CA ILE A 87 -4.41 -17.87 21.41
C ILE A 87 -3.73 -19.10 20.76
N ALA A 88 -3.50 -19.07 19.44
CA ALA A 88 -2.79 -20.15 18.75
C ALA A 88 -1.37 -20.39 19.29
N ILE A 89 -0.63 -19.33 19.64
CA ILE A 89 0.70 -19.44 20.25
C ILE A 89 0.62 -20.06 21.64
N HIS A 90 -0.29 -19.58 22.49
CA HIS A 90 -0.42 -20.04 23.87
C HIS A 90 -0.84 -21.50 23.97
N HIS A 91 -1.77 -21.93 23.11
CA HIS A 91 -2.28 -23.30 23.10
C HIS A 91 -1.50 -24.23 22.15
N LYS A 92 -0.39 -23.76 21.56
CA LYS A 92 0.42 -24.53 20.59
C LYS A 92 -0.42 -25.15 19.47
N LEU A 93 -1.38 -24.39 18.96
CA LEU A 93 -2.26 -24.84 17.88
C LEU A 93 -1.52 -24.71 16.56
N GLU A 94 -1.55 -25.77 15.75
CA GLU A 94 -0.98 -25.75 14.42
C GLU A 94 -1.81 -24.86 13.48
N LEU A 95 -1.13 -24.01 12.71
CA LEU A 95 -1.75 -23.15 11.71
C LEU A 95 -1.22 -23.53 10.33
N ASP A 96 -2.13 -23.60 9.36
CA ASP A 96 -1.79 -23.95 7.99
C ASP A 96 -0.96 -22.87 7.29
N THR A 97 -0.18 -23.28 6.29
CA THR A 97 0.60 -22.40 5.41
C THR A 97 -0.28 -21.30 4.79
N HIS A 98 -1.51 -21.64 4.40
CA HIS A 98 -2.46 -20.70 3.81
C HIS A 98 -2.96 -19.64 4.80
N VAL A 99 -3.05 -19.97 6.09
CA VAL A 99 -3.46 -19.04 7.14
C VAL A 99 -2.37 -18.01 7.37
N TYR A 100 -1.10 -18.44 7.52
CA TYR A 100 0.01 -17.49 7.63
C TYR A 100 0.06 -16.54 6.45
N ARG A 101 -0.12 -17.07 5.23
CA ARG A 101 -0.17 -16.26 4.02
C ARG A 101 -1.32 -15.26 4.06
N GLY A 102 -2.55 -15.71 4.34
CA GLY A 102 -3.72 -14.84 4.43
C GLY A 102 -3.53 -13.73 5.45
N VAL A 103 -3.01 -14.06 6.64
CA VAL A 103 -2.72 -13.10 7.69
C VAL A 103 -1.63 -12.11 7.26
N LEU A 104 -0.52 -12.56 6.67
CA LEU A 104 0.57 -11.67 6.26
C LEU A 104 0.29 -10.85 4.98
N GLU A 105 -0.59 -11.32 4.10
CA GLU A 105 -0.99 -10.58 2.88
C GLU A 105 -2.10 -9.57 3.16
N HIS A 106 -2.87 -9.75 4.23
CA HIS A 106 -3.96 -8.86 4.61
C HIS A 106 -3.47 -7.41 4.84
N ARG A 107 -4.25 -6.43 4.38
CA ARG A 107 -3.86 -5.00 4.38
C ARG A 107 -3.80 -4.38 5.77
N ALA A 108 -4.58 -4.90 6.73
CA ALA A 108 -4.56 -4.41 8.12
C ALA A 108 -3.37 -4.95 8.94
N THR A 109 -2.56 -5.84 8.36
CA THR A 109 -1.50 -6.52 9.09
C THR A 109 -0.32 -5.60 9.30
N ASP A 110 -0.02 -5.37 10.58
CA ASP A 110 1.10 -4.55 11.00
C ASP A 110 2.32 -5.41 11.41
N HIS A 111 3.37 -4.72 11.83
CA HIS A 111 4.59 -5.36 12.32
C HIS A 111 4.40 -6.18 13.61
N ASN A 112 3.38 -5.89 14.43
CA ASN A 112 3.10 -6.67 15.64
C ASN A 112 2.49 -8.03 15.29
N ILE A 113 1.47 -8.05 14.41
CA ILE A 113 0.89 -9.31 13.90
C ILE A 113 1.97 -10.12 13.18
N ALA A 114 2.81 -9.47 12.35
CA ALA A 114 3.92 -10.15 11.70
C ALA A 114 4.90 -10.77 12.72
N PHE A 115 5.20 -10.08 13.81
CA PHE A 115 6.04 -10.63 14.88
C PHE A 115 5.39 -11.85 15.57
N LEU A 116 4.08 -11.80 15.84
CA LEU A 116 3.34 -12.92 16.41
C LEU A 116 3.33 -14.13 15.48
N VAL A 117 3.05 -13.92 14.19
CA VAL A 117 3.10 -14.97 13.17
C VAL A 117 4.51 -15.56 13.06
N GLU A 118 5.55 -14.73 13.05
CA GLU A 118 6.93 -15.23 13.05
C GLU A 118 7.24 -16.05 14.30
N LYS A 119 6.83 -15.58 15.49
CA LYS A 119 7.02 -16.29 16.76
C LYS A 119 6.33 -17.66 16.73
N HIS A 120 5.10 -17.70 16.24
CA HIS A 120 4.32 -18.93 16.09
C HIS A 120 4.97 -19.91 15.12
N MET A 121 5.39 -19.45 13.93
CA MET A 121 6.10 -20.26 12.94
C MET A 121 7.38 -20.86 13.53
N ARG A 122 8.19 -20.08 14.23
CA ARG A 122 9.43 -20.58 14.87
C ARG A 122 9.14 -21.62 15.95
N ALA A 123 8.09 -21.41 16.76
CA ALA A 123 7.72 -22.34 17.83
C ALA A 123 7.33 -23.73 17.29
N HIS A 124 6.77 -23.79 16.08
CA HIS A 124 6.39 -25.04 15.40
C HIS A 124 7.46 -25.54 14.41
N GLY A 125 8.67 -24.95 14.41
CA GLY A 125 9.72 -25.31 13.44
C GLY A 125 9.36 -24.99 11.99
N PHE A 126 8.31 -24.22 11.75
CA PHE A 126 7.85 -23.87 10.42
C PHE A 126 8.78 -22.83 9.78
N MET A 127 9.44 -23.22 8.70
CA MET A 127 10.30 -22.32 7.94
C MET A 127 9.46 -21.46 6.98
N PRO A 128 9.59 -20.11 7.01
CA PRO A 128 8.90 -19.24 6.07
C PRO A 128 9.21 -19.61 4.60
N ASN A 129 8.16 -19.74 3.80
CA ASN A 129 8.29 -19.85 2.35
C ASN A 129 8.61 -18.46 1.74
N LEU A 130 8.71 -18.39 0.41
CA LEU A 130 8.98 -17.15 -0.29
C LEU A 130 7.91 -16.07 -0.02
N ALA A 131 6.63 -16.43 -0.15
CA ALA A 131 5.52 -15.49 0.00
C ALA A 131 5.52 -14.87 1.41
N HIS A 132 5.71 -15.69 2.44
CA HIS A 132 5.86 -15.23 3.82
C HIS A 132 7.07 -14.31 3.98
N SER A 133 8.24 -14.71 3.45
CA SER A 133 9.46 -13.91 3.54
C SER A 133 9.28 -12.53 2.88
N ARG A 134 8.61 -12.47 1.74
CA ARG A 134 8.29 -11.21 1.05
C ARG A 134 7.30 -10.37 1.86
N ALA A 135 6.24 -10.99 2.38
CA ALA A 135 5.29 -10.28 3.21
C ALA A 135 5.95 -9.71 4.48
N PHE A 136 6.88 -10.44 5.10
CA PHE A 136 7.70 -9.93 6.20
C PHE A 136 8.57 -8.74 5.78
N VAL A 137 9.24 -8.78 4.62
CA VAL A 137 10.02 -7.63 4.12
C VAL A 137 9.11 -6.41 3.95
N ARG A 138 7.92 -6.57 3.35
CA ARG A 138 6.94 -5.51 3.16
C ARG A 138 6.47 -4.93 4.50
N ILE A 139 5.96 -5.76 5.40
CA ILE A 139 5.36 -5.32 6.66
C ILE A 139 6.42 -4.70 7.59
N PHE A 140 7.56 -5.36 7.77
CA PHE A 140 8.64 -4.79 8.57
C PHE A 140 9.26 -3.56 7.90
N GLY A 141 9.22 -3.48 6.57
CA GLY A 141 9.64 -2.30 5.82
C GLY A 141 8.71 -1.11 6.05
N GLU A 142 7.41 -1.28 5.89
CA GLU A 142 6.41 -0.24 6.15
C GLU A 142 6.47 0.25 7.62
N GLY A 143 6.76 -0.65 8.56
CA GLY A 143 6.95 -0.33 9.98
C GLY A 143 8.35 0.21 10.36
N GLY A 144 9.26 0.43 9.41
CA GLY A 144 10.61 0.94 9.68
C GLY A 144 11.55 -0.02 10.45
N ARG A 145 11.21 -1.31 10.53
CA ARG A 145 11.96 -2.37 11.23
C ARG A 145 13.06 -2.95 10.33
N LYS A 146 14.06 -2.12 10.02
CA LYS A 146 15.15 -2.42 9.07
C LYS A 146 15.88 -3.73 9.36
N ALA A 147 16.21 -4.02 10.61
CA ALA A 147 16.98 -5.22 10.97
C ALA A 147 16.22 -6.50 10.58
N GLN A 148 14.95 -6.58 10.96
CA GLN A 148 14.03 -7.67 10.64
C GLN A 148 13.81 -7.78 9.12
N ALA A 149 13.48 -6.68 8.45
CA ALA A 149 13.31 -6.65 7.00
C ALA A 149 14.57 -7.15 6.28
N SER A 150 15.76 -6.71 6.72
CA SER A 150 17.04 -7.13 6.11
C SER A 150 17.33 -8.62 6.29
N ARG A 151 16.89 -9.23 7.40
CA ARG A 151 17.05 -10.68 7.63
C ARG A 151 16.28 -11.48 6.58
N TYR A 152 15.03 -11.11 6.32
CA TYR A 152 14.21 -11.78 5.32
C TYR A 152 14.64 -11.45 3.90
N TRP A 153 15.05 -10.22 3.63
CA TRP A 153 15.65 -9.86 2.35
C TRP A 153 16.87 -10.73 2.03
N ARG A 154 17.81 -10.89 2.98
CA ARG A 154 18.97 -11.77 2.81
C ARG A 154 18.58 -13.23 2.56
N ARG A 155 17.49 -13.71 3.18
CA ARG A 155 16.98 -15.06 2.92
C ARG A 155 16.43 -15.21 1.50
N ILE A 156 15.66 -14.23 1.03
CA ILE A 156 15.19 -14.18 -0.36
C ILE A 156 16.40 -14.15 -1.29
N ALA A 157 17.33 -13.21 -1.08
CA ALA A 157 18.58 -13.03 -1.83
C ALA A 157 19.48 -14.28 -1.86
N ALA A 158 19.41 -15.13 -0.84
CA ALA A 158 20.19 -16.37 -0.74
C ALA A 158 19.42 -17.62 -1.18
N GLY A 159 18.16 -17.49 -1.62
CA GLY A 159 17.33 -18.66 -1.96
C GLY A 159 16.93 -19.53 -0.77
N LYS A 160 17.06 -19.04 0.48
CA LYS A 160 16.87 -19.82 1.72
C LYS A 160 15.43 -19.71 2.26
N PHE A 161 14.50 -20.39 1.61
CA PHE A 161 13.10 -20.49 2.05
C PHE A 161 12.55 -21.91 1.85
N TYR A 162 11.45 -22.22 2.54
CA TYR A 162 10.82 -23.54 2.49
C TYR A 162 10.02 -23.77 1.20
N GLY A 163 10.04 -25.01 0.71
CA GLY A 163 9.30 -25.47 -0.46
C GLY A 163 10.11 -25.39 -1.77
N LYS A 164 9.49 -25.86 -2.87
CA LYS A 164 10.08 -25.78 -4.21
C LYS A 164 10.29 -24.32 -4.59
N VAL A 165 11.53 -23.96 -4.91
CA VAL A 165 11.91 -22.63 -5.43
C VAL A 165 11.15 -22.35 -6.72
N PRO A 166 10.16 -21.44 -6.71
CA PRO A 166 9.47 -21.09 -7.94
C PRO A 166 10.41 -20.36 -8.89
N SER A 167 10.39 -20.72 -10.17
CA SER A 167 11.25 -20.10 -11.19
C SER A 167 11.04 -18.59 -11.32
N TYR A 168 9.85 -18.09 -10.98
CA TYR A 168 9.56 -16.65 -11.03
C TYR A 168 10.36 -15.81 -10.04
N ILE A 169 11.01 -16.40 -9.02
CA ILE A 169 11.89 -15.67 -8.09
C ILE A 169 13.06 -15.03 -8.82
N TYR A 170 13.53 -15.69 -9.86
CA TYR A 170 14.64 -15.22 -10.67
C TYR A 170 14.21 -14.19 -11.72
N LYS A 171 12.89 -13.94 -11.88
CA LYS A 171 12.40 -12.86 -12.74
C LYS A 171 12.78 -11.52 -12.12
N LYS A 172 13.38 -10.65 -12.93
CA LYS A 172 13.79 -9.28 -12.54
C LYS A 172 12.64 -8.50 -11.89
N ASP A 173 11.41 -8.69 -12.36
CA ASP A 173 10.20 -8.05 -11.84
C ASP A 173 9.95 -8.36 -10.36
N PHE A 174 10.05 -9.63 -9.99
CA PHE A 174 9.80 -10.07 -8.62
C PHE A 174 10.87 -9.53 -7.67
N GLN A 175 12.14 -9.62 -8.06
CA GLN A 175 13.27 -9.13 -7.25
C GLN A 175 13.19 -7.64 -7.02
N SER A 176 12.83 -6.88 -8.06
CA SER A 176 12.69 -5.42 -7.97
C SER A 176 11.56 -5.04 -7.02
N MET A 177 10.43 -5.74 -7.09
CA MET A 177 9.29 -5.52 -6.19
C MET A 177 9.66 -5.82 -4.72
N ALA A 178 10.36 -6.93 -4.47
CA ALA A 178 10.83 -7.26 -3.13
C ALA A 178 11.90 -6.27 -2.63
N LEU A 179 12.73 -5.74 -3.52
CA LEU A 179 13.73 -4.72 -3.22
C LEU A 179 13.08 -3.37 -2.90
N GLU A 180 12.04 -2.97 -3.65
CA GLU A 180 11.24 -1.79 -3.36
C GLU A 180 10.61 -1.88 -1.97
N ASP A 181 10.03 -3.04 -1.63
CA ASP A 181 9.48 -3.30 -0.31
C ASP A 181 10.56 -3.21 0.79
N TYR A 182 11.77 -3.69 0.52
CA TYR A 182 12.90 -3.54 1.45
C TYR A 182 13.34 -2.08 1.59
N ILE A 183 13.36 -1.29 0.51
CA ILE A 183 13.77 0.11 0.56
C ILE A 183 12.79 0.95 1.39
N LYS A 184 11.49 0.61 1.39
CA LYS A 184 10.51 1.24 2.29
C LYS A 184 10.91 1.16 3.77
N ALA A 185 11.72 0.15 4.15
CA ALA A 185 12.24 -0.04 5.52
C ALA A 185 13.21 1.05 6.00
N PHE A 186 13.80 1.83 5.09
CA PHE A 186 14.74 2.87 5.49
C PHE A 186 13.98 4.07 6.06
N GLY A 187 14.19 4.33 7.36
CA GLY A 187 13.63 5.53 8.02
C GLY A 187 14.35 6.84 7.67
N HIS A 188 15.51 6.77 7.01
CA HIS A 188 16.35 7.94 6.69
C HIS A 188 16.84 7.92 5.25
N ALA A 189 16.81 9.10 4.61
CA ALA A 189 17.25 9.31 3.23
C ALA A 189 18.69 8.82 3.01
N ARG A 190 19.59 9.15 3.95
CA ARG A 190 21.02 8.78 3.89
C ARG A 190 21.25 7.28 3.79
N GLN A 191 20.41 6.48 4.45
CA GLN A 191 20.55 5.03 4.46
C GLN A 191 20.07 4.42 3.14
N ALA A 192 18.94 4.89 2.61
CA ALA A 192 18.42 4.46 1.32
C ALA A 192 19.40 4.80 0.19
N GLU A 193 19.95 6.01 0.18
CA GLU A 193 20.94 6.44 -0.81
C GLU A 193 22.26 5.65 -0.70
N LYS A 194 22.77 5.43 0.53
CA LYS A 194 23.97 4.59 0.72
C LYS A 194 23.74 3.17 0.20
N PHE A 195 22.54 2.63 0.40
CA PHE A 195 22.18 1.32 -0.12
C PHE A 195 22.06 1.32 -1.64
N LEU A 196 21.47 2.35 -2.24
CA LEU A 196 21.43 2.52 -3.69
C LEU A 196 22.82 2.61 -4.30
N LYS A 197 23.71 3.43 -3.72
CA LYS A 197 25.13 3.51 -4.12
C LYS A 197 25.85 2.17 -3.98
N TYR A 198 25.53 1.39 -2.95
CA TYR A 198 26.03 0.03 -2.81
C TYR A 198 25.54 -0.88 -3.94
N LEU A 199 24.26 -0.79 -4.33
CA LEU A 199 23.73 -1.54 -5.47
C LEU A 199 24.46 -1.17 -6.76
N ILE A 200 24.57 0.13 -7.08
CA ILE A 200 25.25 0.66 -8.27
C ILE A 200 26.74 0.21 -8.31
N ARG A 201 27.44 0.28 -7.18
CA ARG A 201 28.84 -0.15 -7.10
C ARG A 201 29.00 -1.65 -7.26
N ARG A 202 28.12 -2.44 -6.64
CA ARG A 202 28.14 -3.90 -6.75
C ARG A 202 27.90 -4.33 -8.20
N SER A 203 27.08 -3.58 -8.89
CA SER A 203 26.60 -3.90 -10.23
C SER A 203 27.54 -3.38 -11.34
N ALA A 204 28.43 -2.44 -11.03
CA ALA A 204 29.49 -1.97 -11.92
C ALA A 204 30.76 -2.85 -11.88
N ARG A 205 30.87 -3.79 -10.92
CA ARG A 205 32.02 -4.71 -10.88
C ARG A 205 31.93 -5.68 -12.06
N PRO A 206 32.91 -5.69 -12.99
CA PRO A 206 32.93 -6.69 -14.04
C PRO A 206 32.98 -8.07 -13.38
N MET A 207 32.12 -8.98 -13.82
CA MET A 207 32.25 -10.39 -13.47
C MET A 207 33.47 -10.92 -14.23
N GLU A 208 34.66 -10.64 -13.72
CA GLU A 208 35.91 -11.17 -14.25
C GLU A 208 35.91 -12.70 -14.02
N GLY A 209 35.50 -13.42 -15.07
CA GLY A 209 36.07 -14.70 -15.48
C GLY A 209 36.03 -15.86 -14.50
N ASP A 210 34.85 -16.33 -14.11
CA ASP A 210 34.73 -17.67 -13.52
C ASP A 210 33.50 -18.42 -14.07
N GLU A 211 33.68 -18.97 -15.28
CA GLU A 211 32.67 -19.64 -16.11
C GLU A 211 32.10 -20.95 -15.53
N THR A 212 32.41 -21.32 -14.28
CA THR A 212 31.96 -22.61 -13.72
C THR A 212 31.19 -22.51 -12.40
N SER A 213 30.94 -21.31 -11.87
CA SER A 213 30.11 -21.16 -10.66
C SER A 213 28.61 -21.20 -10.99
N THR A 214 28.12 -22.40 -11.33
CA THR A 214 26.70 -22.78 -11.56
C THR A 214 25.74 -22.49 -10.39
N ASN A 215 26.21 -21.86 -9.31
CA ASN A 215 25.43 -21.57 -8.11
C ASN A 215 25.28 -20.08 -7.79
N SER A 216 25.63 -19.16 -8.69
CA SER A 216 25.35 -17.73 -8.50
C SER A 216 23.89 -17.33 -8.82
N ASN A 217 22.93 -18.27 -8.73
CA ASN A 217 21.48 -18.00 -8.69
C ASN A 217 21.04 -17.27 -7.40
N ALA A 218 21.91 -16.49 -6.77
CA ALA A 218 21.48 -15.59 -5.71
C ALA A 218 20.65 -14.49 -6.38
N PRO A 219 19.35 -14.30 -6.05
CA PRO A 219 18.55 -13.20 -6.57
C PRO A 219 19.13 -11.85 -6.14
N GLY A 220 20.09 -11.39 -6.92
CA GLY A 220 20.74 -10.09 -6.86
C GLY A 220 20.67 -9.45 -8.24
N LEU A 221 20.50 -8.13 -8.26
CA LEU A 221 20.41 -7.33 -9.49
C LEU A 221 21.59 -7.64 -10.43
N SER A 222 21.29 -8.04 -11.66
CA SER A 222 22.29 -8.45 -12.65
C SER A 222 22.90 -7.23 -13.35
N GLY A 223 23.89 -6.58 -12.75
CA GLY A 223 24.63 -5.48 -13.40
C GLY A 223 24.01 -4.08 -13.25
N GLY A 224 24.80 -3.04 -13.50
CA GLY A 224 24.48 -1.66 -13.05
C GLY A 224 23.39 -0.95 -13.82
N SER A 225 23.16 -1.38 -15.05
CA SER A 225 22.00 -0.99 -15.85
C SER A 225 20.69 -1.65 -15.41
N ASP A 226 20.74 -2.65 -14.52
CA ASP A 226 19.56 -3.44 -14.14
C ASP A 226 18.79 -2.90 -12.93
N ILE A 227 19.20 -1.76 -12.36
CA ILE A 227 18.41 -1.12 -11.31
C ILE A 227 17.12 -0.60 -11.95
N LYS A 228 16.01 -1.28 -11.68
CA LYS A 228 14.73 -0.87 -12.22
C LYS A 228 14.38 0.56 -11.82
N PRO A 229 13.76 1.34 -12.73
CA PRO A 229 13.33 2.70 -12.44
C PRO A 229 12.45 2.83 -11.19
N SER A 230 11.64 1.80 -10.88
CA SER A 230 10.77 1.78 -9.69
C SER A 230 11.55 1.77 -8.37
N VAL A 231 12.72 1.14 -8.33
CA VAL A 231 13.63 1.13 -7.17
C VAL A 231 14.12 2.55 -6.90
N TRP A 232 14.52 3.28 -7.94
CA TRP A 232 14.92 4.69 -7.86
C TRP A 232 13.79 5.58 -7.32
N VAL A 233 12.59 5.47 -7.89
CA VAL A 233 11.40 6.20 -7.42
C VAL A 233 11.15 5.93 -5.93
N GLN A 234 11.36 4.69 -5.48
CA GLN A 234 11.18 4.32 -4.08
C GLN A 234 12.26 4.92 -3.16
N VAL A 235 13.50 5.06 -3.62
CA VAL A 235 14.56 5.78 -2.89
C VAL A 235 14.24 7.27 -2.78
N VAL A 236 13.81 7.90 -3.87
CA VAL A 236 13.35 9.30 -3.87
C VAL A 236 12.17 9.47 -2.91
N ARG A 237 11.22 8.54 -2.89
CA ARG A 237 10.08 8.54 -1.96
C ARG A 237 10.52 8.49 -0.49
N VAL A 238 11.51 7.67 -0.15
CA VAL A 238 12.07 7.62 1.21
C VAL A 238 12.75 8.95 1.55
N ALA A 239 13.53 9.52 0.63
CA ALA A 239 14.21 10.80 0.84
C ALA A 239 13.24 11.98 0.99
N ALA A 240 12.18 12.00 0.19
CA ALA A 240 11.10 12.97 0.22
C ALA A 240 10.32 12.92 1.55
N LYS A 241 10.08 11.70 2.08
CA LYS A 241 9.39 11.50 3.38
C LYS A 241 10.24 11.92 4.58
N ASP A 242 11.56 11.88 4.48
CA ASP A 242 12.48 12.25 5.57
C ASP A 242 12.57 13.78 5.72
N PRO A 243 11.97 14.39 6.77
CA PRO A 243 11.95 15.84 6.95
C PRO A 243 13.34 16.43 7.20
N ARG A 244 14.32 15.60 7.57
CA ARG A 244 15.71 16.03 7.83
C ARG A 244 16.58 16.05 6.58
N SER A 245 16.08 15.56 5.44
CA SER A 245 16.83 15.59 4.19
C SER A 245 16.89 17.02 3.65
N PRO A 246 18.06 17.63 3.41
CA PRO A 246 18.13 18.96 2.82
C PRO A 246 17.55 18.96 1.40
N THR A 247 17.00 20.11 0.98
CA THR A 247 16.35 20.31 -0.32
C THR A 247 17.31 20.03 -1.47
N ASP A 248 18.52 20.60 -1.45
CA ASP A 248 19.51 20.45 -2.52
C ASP A 248 19.89 18.99 -2.75
N ARG A 249 19.97 18.21 -1.67
CA ARG A 249 20.23 16.77 -1.75
C ARG A 249 19.07 16.04 -2.43
N LEU A 250 17.83 16.39 -2.09
CA LEU A 250 16.65 15.78 -2.72
C LEU A 250 16.60 16.08 -4.22
N LEU A 251 16.90 17.32 -4.62
CA LEU A 251 16.99 17.73 -6.03
C LEU A 251 18.12 17.00 -6.75
N SER A 252 19.32 16.94 -6.15
CA SER A 252 20.46 16.20 -6.71
C SER A 252 20.15 14.70 -6.90
N LEU A 253 19.37 14.11 -5.99
CA LEU A 253 18.95 12.71 -6.06
C LEU A 253 17.91 12.49 -7.17
N LEU A 254 17.02 13.46 -7.39
CA LEU A 254 16.09 13.45 -8.50
C LEU A 254 16.85 13.50 -9.83
N GLU A 255 17.77 14.47 -10.00
CA GLU A 255 18.57 14.60 -11.23
C GLU A 255 19.44 13.37 -11.51
N GLN A 256 20.08 12.77 -10.48
CA GLN A 256 20.78 11.50 -10.65
C GLN A 256 19.85 10.38 -11.13
N GLY A 257 18.58 10.39 -10.71
CA GLY A 257 17.57 9.45 -11.17
C GLY A 257 17.17 9.66 -12.63
N ARG A 258 17.37 10.85 -13.22
CA ARG A 258 16.98 11.18 -14.59
C ARG A 258 17.63 10.27 -15.63
N GLU A 259 18.90 9.96 -15.44
CA GLU A 259 19.68 9.08 -16.33
C GLU A 259 19.30 7.60 -16.21
N HIS A 260 18.69 7.21 -15.08
CA HIS A 260 18.43 5.81 -14.74
C HIS A 260 16.93 5.44 -14.75
N THR A 261 16.04 6.38 -15.06
CA THR A 261 14.59 6.16 -15.00
C THR A 261 13.93 6.47 -16.34
N SER A 262 12.84 5.77 -16.65
CA SER A 262 12.00 6.12 -17.79
C SER A 262 11.29 7.45 -17.52
N ARG A 263 10.97 8.23 -18.57
CA ARG A 263 10.29 9.53 -18.46
C ARG A 263 9.08 9.50 -17.54
N SER A 264 8.20 8.49 -17.70
CA SER A 264 7.02 8.32 -16.84
C SER A 264 7.38 8.12 -15.36
N LYS A 265 8.41 7.32 -15.04
CA LYS A 265 8.84 7.10 -13.65
C LYS A 265 9.58 8.31 -13.07
N PHE A 266 10.35 9.01 -13.89
CA PHE A 266 10.96 10.29 -13.53
C PHE A 266 9.91 11.34 -13.18
N ARG A 267 8.83 11.44 -13.98
CA ARG A 267 7.68 12.31 -13.70
C ARG A 267 7.03 11.97 -12.36
N THR A 268 6.78 10.69 -12.09
CA THR A 268 6.26 10.27 -10.77
C THR A 268 7.20 10.65 -9.62
N ALA A 269 8.52 10.49 -9.80
CA ALA A 269 9.50 10.93 -8.81
C ALA A 269 9.48 12.45 -8.61
N THR A 270 9.33 13.22 -9.69
CA THR A 270 9.24 14.68 -9.68
C THR A 270 8.04 15.15 -8.87
N PHE A 271 6.85 14.58 -9.07
CA PHE A 271 5.67 14.90 -8.25
C PHE A 271 5.82 14.51 -6.77
N ILE A 272 6.51 13.41 -6.48
CA ILE A 272 6.85 13.04 -5.10
C ILE A 272 7.74 14.10 -4.46
N VAL A 273 8.73 14.62 -5.21
CA VAL A 273 9.62 15.70 -4.75
C VAL A 273 8.84 17.00 -4.58
N ILE A 274 8.08 17.46 -5.58
CA ILE A 274 7.22 18.66 -5.49
C ILE A 274 6.35 18.60 -4.24
N LYS A 275 5.58 17.51 -4.06
CA LYS A 275 4.73 17.33 -2.88
C LYS A 275 5.50 17.43 -1.56
N SER A 276 6.72 16.91 -1.52
CA SER A 276 7.56 17.00 -0.33
C SER A 276 8.10 18.41 -0.06
N LEU A 277 8.41 19.18 -1.12
CA LEU A 277 8.84 20.57 -1.01
C LEU A 277 7.70 21.47 -0.52
N LEU A 278 6.47 21.25 -1.02
CA LEU A 278 5.28 21.96 -0.53
C LEU A 278 5.06 21.74 0.96
N ARG A 279 5.19 20.49 1.45
CA ARG A 279 5.09 20.17 2.88
C ARG A 279 6.15 20.86 3.74
N ARG A 280 7.31 21.18 3.15
CA ARG A 280 8.43 21.88 3.79
C ARG A 280 8.39 23.39 3.57
N GLN A 281 7.33 23.91 2.93
CA GLN A 281 7.17 25.31 2.55
C GLN A 281 8.30 25.85 1.65
N GLN A 282 8.94 24.97 0.87
CA GLN A 282 10.01 25.33 -0.07
C GLN A 282 9.44 25.59 -1.47
N PHE A 283 8.51 26.55 -1.57
CA PHE A 283 7.74 26.79 -2.81
C PHE A 283 8.63 27.19 -3.98
N ARG A 284 9.65 28.04 -3.74
CA ARG A 284 10.61 28.50 -4.77
C ARG A 284 11.35 27.35 -5.45
N ALA A 285 11.69 26.30 -4.70
CA ALA A 285 12.37 25.13 -5.26
C ALA A 285 11.41 24.20 -6.02
N ALA A 286 10.11 24.25 -5.73
CA ALA A 286 9.10 23.45 -6.40
C ALA A 286 8.64 24.06 -7.74
N ALA A 287 8.67 25.39 -7.87
CA ALA A 287 8.27 26.11 -9.07
C ALA A 287 8.93 25.60 -10.37
N PRO A 288 10.28 25.53 -10.50
CA PRO A 288 10.89 25.10 -11.75
C PRO A 288 10.54 23.66 -12.13
N LEU A 289 10.46 22.76 -11.14
CA LEU A 289 10.06 21.37 -11.37
C LEU A 289 8.63 21.27 -11.90
N LEU A 290 7.74 22.15 -11.43
CA LEU A 290 6.36 22.17 -11.88
C LEU A 290 6.25 22.75 -13.29
N GLU A 291 6.97 23.83 -13.57
CA GLU A 291 7.05 24.44 -14.91
C GLU A 291 7.54 23.43 -15.94
N ASP A 292 8.64 22.72 -15.66
CA ASP A 292 9.19 21.68 -16.52
C ASP A 292 8.15 20.59 -16.84
N VAL A 293 7.40 20.13 -15.84
CA VAL A 293 6.36 19.11 -16.03
C VAL A 293 5.12 19.66 -16.75
N MET A 294 4.80 20.94 -16.59
CA MET A 294 3.71 21.58 -17.32
C MET A 294 4.04 21.77 -18.81
N LEU A 295 5.32 22.04 -19.14
CA LEU A 295 5.79 22.17 -20.52
C LEU A 295 5.72 20.85 -21.30
N ASP A 296 5.89 19.72 -20.61
CA ASP A 296 5.83 18.39 -21.23
C ASP A 296 4.47 18.07 -21.88
N ASN A 297 3.41 18.86 -21.59
CA ASN A 297 2.04 18.73 -22.14
C ASN A 297 1.39 17.35 -21.99
N GLU A 298 2.02 16.43 -21.28
CA GLU A 298 1.53 15.09 -21.06
C GLU A 298 0.34 15.10 -20.08
N LEU A 299 -0.62 14.18 -20.29
CA LEU A 299 -1.78 14.05 -19.42
C LEU A 299 -1.36 13.77 -17.97
N PHE A 300 -1.92 14.53 -17.04
CA PHE A 300 -1.74 14.28 -15.61
C PHE A 300 -2.58 13.08 -15.20
N ASP A 301 -2.07 12.26 -14.29
CA ASP A 301 -2.90 11.36 -13.47
C ASP A 301 -3.64 12.18 -12.39
N THR A 302 -4.73 11.67 -11.84
CA THR A 302 -5.53 12.36 -10.80
C THR A 302 -4.68 12.75 -9.59
N ALA A 303 -3.75 11.90 -9.19
CA ALA A 303 -2.82 12.19 -8.10
C ALA A 303 -1.82 13.31 -8.46
N GLU A 304 -1.35 13.34 -9.70
CA GLU A 304 -0.43 14.37 -10.21
C GLU A 304 -1.14 15.71 -10.35
N LEU A 305 -2.36 15.72 -10.89
CA LEU A 305 -3.21 16.91 -10.99
C LEU A 305 -3.45 17.53 -9.60
N THR A 306 -3.73 16.70 -8.60
CA THR A 306 -3.92 17.18 -7.22
C THR A 306 -2.67 17.87 -6.67
N VAL A 307 -1.49 17.33 -6.93
CA VAL A 307 -0.23 17.96 -6.48
C VAL A 307 0.09 19.22 -7.30
N ALA A 308 -0.18 19.22 -8.61
CA ALA A 308 0.03 20.38 -9.46
C ALA A 308 -0.85 21.57 -9.05
N VAL A 309 -2.15 21.32 -8.80
CA VAL A 309 -3.10 22.35 -8.35
C VAL A 309 -2.73 22.88 -6.96
N GLU A 310 -2.35 22.00 -6.03
CA GLU A 310 -1.81 22.42 -4.73
C GLU A 310 -0.57 23.31 -4.91
N ALA A 311 0.37 22.89 -5.76
CA ALA A 311 1.62 23.63 -5.99
C ALA A 311 1.39 25.01 -6.60
N LEU A 312 0.60 25.11 -7.68
CA LEU A 312 0.25 26.36 -8.34
C LEU A 312 -0.45 27.33 -7.37
N THR A 313 -1.41 26.82 -6.59
CA THR A 313 -2.14 27.65 -5.64
C THR A 313 -1.19 28.20 -4.56
N MET A 314 -0.32 27.34 -4.00
CA MET A 314 0.67 27.76 -3.00
C MET A 314 1.76 28.70 -3.55
N LEU A 315 1.92 28.77 -4.87
CA LEU A 315 2.78 29.72 -5.59
C LEU A 315 2.06 31.03 -5.95
N ASP A 316 0.86 31.26 -5.41
CA ASP A 316 0.00 32.42 -5.71
C ASP A 316 -0.50 32.48 -7.18
N GLN A 317 -0.54 31.33 -7.84
CA GLN A 317 -1.05 31.15 -9.22
C GLN A 317 -2.37 30.39 -9.19
N ALA A 318 -3.30 30.83 -8.34
CA ALA A 318 -4.60 30.17 -8.14
C ALA A 318 -5.48 30.18 -9.40
N ASP A 319 -5.35 31.22 -10.22
CA ASP A 319 -6.00 31.36 -11.53
C ASP A 319 -5.50 30.29 -12.51
N VAL A 320 -4.18 30.09 -12.60
CA VAL A 320 -3.57 29.04 -13.44
C VAL A 320 -4.00 27.66 -12.95
N ALA A 321 -4.04 27.45 -11.63
CA ALA A 321 -4.50 26.21 -11.02
C ALA A 321 -5.96 25.89 -11.40
N PHE A 322 -6.83 26.90 -11.36
CA PHE A 322 -8.23 26.77 -11.74
C PHE A 322 -8.40 26.49 -13.24
N GLN A 323 -7.65 27.20 -14.10
CA GLN A 323 -7.63 26.93 -15.54
C GLN A 323 -7.15 25.52 -15.86
N LEU A 324 -6.16 24.99 -15.12
CA LEU A 324 -5.69 23.62 -15.27
C LEU A 324 -6.81 22.61 -14.97
N LEU A 325 -7.59 22.84 -13.90
CA LEU A 325 -8.76 22.01 -13.58
C LEU A 325 -9.79 22.04 -14.73
N LEU A 326 -10.15 23.22 -15.22
CA LEU A 326 -11.10 23.36 -16.33
C LEU A 326 -10.62 22.63 -17.60
N LYS A 327 -9.35 22.81 -17.98
CA LYS A 327 -8.76 22.11 -19.13
C LYS A 327 -8.80 20.59 -18.97
N CYS A 328 -8.56 20.08 -17.77
CA CYS A 328 -8.67 18.65 -17.48
C CYS A 328 -10.13 18.15 -17.57
N GLN A 329 -11.09 18.94 -17.11
CA GLN A 329 -12.52 18.63 -17.21
C GLN A 329 -13.00 18.60 -18.67
N GLU A 330 -12.62 19.59 -19.47
CA GLU A 330 -12.96 19.65 -20.90
C GLU A 330 -12.39 18.44 -21.66
N ARG A 331 -11.14 18.06 -21.37
CA ARG A 331 -10.54 16.84 -21.92
C ARG A 331 -11.26 15.58 -21.49
N ALA A 332 -11.72 15.52 -20.24
CA ALA A 332 -12.49 14.38 -19.72
C ALA A 332 -13.91 14.29 -20.31
N ALA A 333 -14.49 15.41 -20.72
CA ALA A 333 -15.79 15.46 -21.39
C ALA A 333 -15.71 15.17 -22.91
N SER A 334 -14.52 15.23 -23.51
CA SER A 334 -14.36 15.03 -24.95
C SER A 334 -14.64 13.57 -25.35
N PRO A 335 -15.57 13.30 -26.29
CA PRO A 335 -15.91 11.96 -26.75
C PRO A 335 -14.76 11.27 -27.52
N ASN A 336 -13.75 12.05 -27.94
CA ASN A 336 -12.58 11.56 -28.65
C ASN A 336 -11.43 11.12 -27.74
N ALA A 337 -11.66 10.99 -26.42
CA ALA A 337 -10.66 10.46 -25.50
C ALA A 337 -10.33 9.02 -25.91
N SER A 338 -9.22 8.86 -26.63
CA SER A 338 -8.76 7.59 -27.19
C SER A 338 -8.71 6.52 -26.09
N ALA A 339 -9.19 5.32 -26.40
CA ALA A 339 -9.40 4.20 -25.47
C ALA A 339 -8.18 3.73 -24.64
N GLY A 340 -7.01 4.36 -24.78
CA GLY A 340 -5.77 4.02 -24.08
C GLY A 340 -5.36 4.93 -22.92
N GLN A 341 -5.88 6.16 -22.81
CA GLN A 341 -5.50 7.09 -21.74
C GLN A 341 -6.74 7.79 -21.18
N SER A 342 -7.23 7.31 -20.03
CA SER A 342 -8.29 8.00 -19.31
C SER A 342 -7.73 9.34 -18.78
N PRO A 343 -8.28 10.49 -19.20
CA PRO A 343 -7.87 11.78 -18.65
C PRO A 343 -8.11 11.81 -17.14
N ALA A 344 -7.27 12.54 -16.39
CA ALA A 344 -7.47 12.75 -14.96
C ALA A 344 -8.89 13.24 -14.69
N ARG A 345 -9.61 12.50 -13.85
CA ARG A 345 -10.93 12.91 -13.37
C ARG A 345 -10.73 13.82 -12.17
N ILE A 346 -11.48 14.92 -12.13
CA ILE A 346 -11.50 15.80 -10.97
C ILE A 346 -12.22 15.07 -9.85
N GLU A 347 -11.45 14.58 -8.87
CA GLU A 347 -12.00 13.95 -7.68
C GLU A 347 -12.31 15.00 -6.60
N THR A 348 -13.23 14.67 -5.70
CA THR A 348 -13.53 15.51 -4.52
C THR A 348 -12.26 15.82 -3.72
N GLN A 349 -11.30 14.88 -3.67
CA GLN A 349 -10.01 15.11 -3.02
C GLN A 349 -9.21 16.25 -3.66
N THR A 350 -9.20 16.35 -4.99
CA THR A 350 -8.51 17.41 -5.73
C THR A 350 -9.11 18.77 -5.41
N VAL A 351 -10.43 18.89 -5.44
CA VAL A 351 -11.13 20.16 -5.14
C VAL A 351 -10.97 20.56 -3.67
N ASN A 352 -11.07 19.61 -2.74
CA ASN A 352 -10.80 19.88 -1.33
C ASN A 352 -9.36 20.37 -1.10
N THR A 353 -8.39 19.76 -1.79
CA THR A 353 -6.98 20.20 -1.72
C THR A 353 -6.83 21.62 -2.25
N PHE A 354 -7.48 21.95 -3.37
CA PHE A 354 -7.51 23.30 -3.94
C PHE A 354 -8.11 24.33 -2.96
N MET A 355 -9.27 24.05 -2.38
CA MET A 355 -9.92 24.94 -1.40
C MET A 355 -9.06 25.14 -0.14
N ILE A 356 -8.41 24.09 0.37
CA ILE A 356 -7.50 24.21 1.51
C ILE A 356 -6.29 25.09 1.14
N ALA A 357 -5.75 24.95 -0.07
CA ALA A 357 -4.64 25.78 -0.53
C ALA A 357 -5.05 27.25 -0.69
N LEU A 358 -6.23 27.54 -1.25
CA LEU A 358 -6.80 28.90 -1.34
C LEU A 358 -6.96 29.55 0.04
N LEU A 359 -7.46 28.78 1.02
CA LEU A 359 -7.58 29.28 2.39
C LEU A 359 -6.20 29.64 2.98
N ARG A 360 -5.18 28.82 2.72
CA ARG A 360 -3.80 29.05 3.19
C ARG A 360 -3.14 30.26 2.53
N THR A 361 -3.54 30.62 1.32
CA THR A 361 -3.07 31.83 0.63
C THR A 361 -3.92 33.07 0.91
N GLY A 362 -4.89 32.98 1.83
CA GLY A 362 -5.70 34.11 2.25
C GLY A 362 -6.86 34.45 1.30
N ARG A 363 -7.38 33.46 0.56
CA ARG A 363 -8.49 33.60 -0.39
C ARG A 363 -9.78 32.86 0.03
N PRO A 364 -10.37 33.18 1.21
CA PRO A 364 -11.61 32.54 1.65
C PRO A 364 -12.81 32.87 0.76
N ASP A 365 -12.80 34.03 0.10
CA ASP A 365 -13.78 34.46 -0.90
C ASP A 365 -13.92 33.43 -2.03
N ALA A 366 -12.77 33.00 -2.58
CA ALA A 366 -12.72 32.00 -3.65
C ALA A 366 -13.19 30.62 -3.16
N VAL A 367 -12.95 30.28 -1.89
CA VAL A 367 -13.42 29.01 -1.31
C VAL A 367 -14.94 28.94 -1.30
N PHE A 368 -15.63 30.00 -0.86
CA PHE A 368 -17.11 30.04 -0.89
C PHE A 368 -17.64 29.92 -2.31
N TYR A 369 -17.02 30.60 -3.27
CA TYR A 369 -17.42 30.50 -4.67
C TYR A 369 -17.24 29.08 -5.25
N VAL A 370 -16.10 28.43 -4.97
CA VAL A 370 -15.85 27.04 -5.40
C VAL A 370 -16.85 26.08 -4.75
N TRP A 371 -17.18 26.30 -3.47
CA TRP A 371 -18.17 25.50 -2.74
C TRP A 371 -19.56 25.60 -3.35
N ASP A 372 -20.02 26.82 -3.67
CA ASP A 372 -21.34 27.04 -4.28
C ASP A 372 -21.44 26.45 -5.70
N THR A 373 -20.32 26.34 -6.40
CA THR A 373 -20.25 25.79 -7.76
C THR A 373 -19.97 24.29 -7.81
N MET A 374 -19.49 23.67 -6.72
CA MET A 374 -19.19 22.23 -6.63
C MET A 374 -20.30 21.31 -7.13
N PRO A 375 -21.60 21.52 -6.80
CA PRO A 375 -22.66 20.66 -7.30
C PRO A 375 -22.71 20.63 -8.83
N ARG A 376 -22.37 21.73 -9.51
CA ARG A 376 -22.34 21.79 -10.99
C ARG A 376 -21.14 21.07 -11.57
N VAL A 377 -19.98 21.18 -10.90
CA VAL A 377 -18.72 20.54 -11.33
C VAL A 377 -18.74 19.03 -11.09
N LEU A 378 -19.36 18.56 -10.01
CA LEU A 378 -19.35 17.15 -9.63
C LEU A 378 -20.53 16.36 -10.25
N ARG A 379 -21.70 16.98 -10.47
CA ARG A 379 -22.88 16.26 -10.99
C ARG A 379 -22.70 15.68 -12.40
N THR A 380 -21.77 16.19 -13.20
CA THR A 380 -21.51 15.63 -14.54
C THR A 380 -20.84 14.26 -14.52
N THR A 381 -20.38 13.77 -13.37
CA THR A 381 -19.75 12.43 -13.28
C THR A 381 -20.65 11.36 -12.69
N THR A 382 -21.83 11.73 -12.17
CA THR A 382 -22.77 10.79 -11.57
C THR A 382 -23.92 10.46 -12.52
N TRP A 383 -23.90 9.22 -13.01
CA TRP A 383 -25.06 8.39 -13.39
C TRP A 383 -25.78 8.69 -14.73
N HIS A 384 -25.28 8.07 -15.80
CA HIS A 384 -26.17 7.34 -16.73
C HIS A 384 -26.39 5.93 -16.17
N GLY A 385 -27.13 5.84 -15.05
CA GLY A 385 -27.82 4.60 -14.73
C GLY A 385 -28.99 4.49 -15.69
N GLY A 386 -29.12 3.35 -16.36
CA GLY A 386 -30.16 3.13 -17.35
C GLY A 386 -31.54 3.45 -16.79
N ASP A 387 -32.14 4.51 -17.33
CA ASP A 387 -33.58 4.53 -17.50
C ASP A 387 -33.88 3.50 -18.60
N ASP A 388 -33.89 2.22 -18.22
CA ASP A 388 -34.70 1.24 -18.93
C ASP A 388 -36.14 1.69 -18.74
N GLU A 389 -36.63 2.32 -19.79
CA GLU A 389 -37.99 2.68 -20.07
C GLU A 389 -38.90 1.46 -19.80
N VAL A 390 -39.47 1.40 -18.58
CA VAL A 390 -40.54 0.46 -18.26
C VAL A 390 -41.76 0.87 -19.08
N THR A 391 -41.86 0.28 -20.27
CA THR A 391 -43.06 0.25 -21.08
C THR A 391 -44.09 -0.61 -20.33
N ALA A 392 -45.11 0.05 -19.80
CA ALA A 392 -46.30 -0.61 -19.27
C ALA A 392 -47.19 -1.09 -20.42
N PRO A 393 -47.71 -2.33 -20.37
CA PRO A 393 -49.05 -2.65 -20.86
C PRO A 393 -50.09 -2.51 -19.76
#